data_AF-A0A8T3N199-F1
#
_entry.id   AF-A0A8T3N199-F1
#
_cell.length_a   1.000
_cell.length_b   1.000
_cell.length_c   1.000
_cell.angle_alpha   90.00
_cell.angle_beta   90.00
_cell.angle_gamma   90.00
#
_symmetry.space_group_name_H-M   'P 1'
#
loop_
_entity.id
_entity.type
_entity.pdbx_description
1 polymer ?
#
loop_
_entity_poly.entity_id
_entity_poly.type
_entity_poly.pdbx_seq_one_letter_code
_entity_poly.pdbx_strand_id
1 'polypeptide(L)'
;MSIEWLDPIDPECPFPPVEAACTEPGGLLAAGGDLHPERLLRAYRNGIFPWYEQGQPVLWWAPDPRAVLFPHKFRLTRSLRKSIRNRGYAVTFDRAFSEVVAGCAAPRRQGAGTWITDAMLSAYCQLHARGAAHSVEIWDTQGEARAETLVGGLYGVAIGGVFFGESMFSWATDASKVGMAYLARHLQLWGYALIDCQLPSPHVNSLGAELIPRRRFSRKLARYCSMRGNPAPWAVDSRLDVSAWQPSDTDIDGNFVGDGAHNEYAARHNTELCARGSNQKRRGNTNIDVQRKTL
;
A
#
# COMPACT_ATOMS: atom_id res chain seq x y z
N MET A 1 -23.96 0.96 -23.12
CA MET A 1 -23.29 2.04 -22.36
C MET A 1 -22.06 2.46 -23.13
N SER A 2 -21.86 3.75 -23.34
CA SER A 2 -20.62 4.29 -23.93
C SER A 2 -19.72 4.67 -22.75
N ILE A 3 -18.57 4.00 -22.63
CA ILE A 3 -17.50 4.41 -21.71
C ILE A 3 -16.47 5.21 -22.51
N GLU A 4 -15.85 6.18 -21.86
CA GLU A 4 -14.83 7.02 -22.50
C GLU A 4 -13.55 6.22 -22.74
N TRP A 5 -12.95 6.42 -23.91
CA TRP A 5 -11.66 5.81 -24.28
C TRP A 5 -10.56 6.86 -24.16
N LEU A 6 -9.63 6.65 -23.23
CA LEU A 6 -8.49 7.53 -23.02
C LEU A 6 -7.43 7.29 -24.09
N ASP A 7 -6.84 8.38 -24.59
CA ASP A 7 -5.75 8.33 -25.56
C ASP A 7 -4.48 7.76 -24.90
N PRO A 8 -3.89 6.66 -25.42
CA PRO A 8 -2.66 6.09 -24.89
C PRO A 8 -1.38 6.90 -25.21
N ILE A 9 -1.46 7.86 -26.14
CA ILE A 9 -0.33 8.69 -26.57
C ILE A 9 -0.25 9.99 -25.78
N ASP A 10 -1.40 10.54 -25.38
CA ASP A 10 -1.48 11.74 -24.54
C ASP A 10 -1.64 11.36 -23.06
N PRO A 11 -0.55 11.22 -22.28
CA PRO A 11 -0.64 10.92 -20.86
C PRO A 11 -1.46 11.96 -20.11
N GLU A 12 -1.47 13.22 -20.55
CA GLU A 12 -2.15 14.35 -19.90
C GLU A 12 -3.65 14.42 -20.19
N CYS A 13 -4.15 13.55 -21.07
CA CYS A 13 -5.58 13.39 -21.33
C CYS A 13 -6.34 13.22 -20.00
N PRO A 14 -7.30 14.12 -19.68
CA PRO A 14 -7.97 14.13 -18.40
C PRO A 14 -8.89 12.92 -18.26
N PHE A 15 -9.07 12.46 -17.02
CA PHE A 15 -10.14 11.50 -16.73
C PHE A 15 -11.50 12.18 -16.78
N PRO A 16 -12.56 11.48 -17.21
CA PRO A 16 -13.93 11.96 -17.01
C PRO A 16 -14.24 12.16 -15.52
N PRO A 17 -15.20 13.03 -15.18
CA PRO A 17 -15.67 13.20 -13.81
C PRO A 17 -16.11 11.87 -13.22
N VAL A 18 -15.75 11.59 -11.96
CA VAL A 18 -16.09 10.31 -11.32
C VAL A 18 -17.59 10.07 -11.22
N GLU A 19 -18.40 11.13 -11.25
CA GLU A 19 -19.85 11.09 -11.32
C GLU A 19 -20.37 10.36 -12.56
N ALA A 20 -19.59 10.32 -13.65
CA ALA A 20 -19.93 9.63 -14.90
C ALA A 20 -19.72 8.10 -14.84
N ALA A 21 -19.12 7.56 -13.77
CA ALA A 21 -18.87 6.12 -13.70
C ALA A 21 -20.19 5.33 -13.70
N CYS A 22 -20.21 4.21 -14.42
CA CYS A 22 -21.37 3.35 -14.60
C CYS A 22 -21.90 2.79 -13.27
N THR A 23 -23.21 2.62 -13.18
CA THR A 23 -23.85 1.88 -12.08
C THR A 23 -23.67 0.38 -12.24
N GLU A 24 -23.63 -0.12 -13.49
CA GLU A 24 -23.41 -1.54 -13.81
C GLU A 24 -22.50 -1.66 -15.05
N PRO A 25 -21.33 -2.33 -14.97
CA PRO A 25 -20.69 -2.78 -13.74
C PRO A 25 -20.32 -1.59 -12.86
N GLY A 26 -20.60 -1.72 -11.55
CA GLY A 26 -20.48 -0.62 -10.59
C GLY A 26 -19.09 0.01 -10.54
N GLY A 27 -19.01 1.27 -10.95
CA GLY A 27 -17.81 2.09 -10.88
C GLY A 27 -16.94 2.11 -12.13
N LEU A 28 -17.26 1.39 -13.21
CA LEU A 28 -16.47 1.48 -14.44
C LEU A 28 -16.57 2.89 -15.04
N LEU A 29 -15.44 3.56 -15.25
CA LEU A 29 -15.38 4.96 -15.64
C LEU A 29 -14.85 5.18 -17.05
N ALA A 30 -13.73 4.53 -17.39
CA ALA A 30 -13.07 4.70 -18.69
C ALA A 30 -12.28 3.45 -19.08
N ALA A 31 -11.92 3.35 -20.35
CA ALA A 31 -11.04 2.32 -20.91
C ALA A 31 -9.85 2.95 -21.67
N GLY A 32 -8.79 2.19 -21.88
CA GLY A 32 -7.62 2.64 -22.63
C GLY A 32 -6.66 3.52 -21.82
N GLY A 33 -5.93 4.38 -22.51
CA GLY A 33 -4.80 5.11 -21.95
C GLY A 33 -3.59 4.21 -21.72
N ASP A 34 -2.78 4.57 -20.73
CA ASP A 34 -1.50 3.94 -20.40
C ASP A 34 -1.31 3.86 -18.87
N LEU A 35 -0.22 3.23 -18.42
CA LEU A 35 0.12 3.11 -16.99
C LEU A 35 1.33 3.98 -16.61
N HIS A 36 1.56 5.11 -17.30
CA HIS A 36 2.63 6.02 -16.90
C HIS A 36 2.38 6.52 -15.47
N PRO A 37 3.44 6.67 -14.66
CA PRO A 37 3.32 7.10 -13.28
C PRO A 37 2.52 8.39 -13.09
N GLU A 38 2.65 9.37 -14.00
CA GLU A 38 1.93 10.63 -13.99
C GLU A 38 0.41 10.43 -14.08
N ARG A 39 -0.04 9.58 -15.02
CA ARG A 39 -1.47 9.26 -15.19
C ARG A 39 -1.99 8.49 -13.98
N LEU A 40 -1.24 7.51 -13.47
CA LEU A 40 -1.61 6.77 -12.26
C LEU A 40 -1.79 7.70 -11.06
N LEU A 41 -0.84 8.60 -10.80
CA LEU A 41 -0.94 9.56 -9.71
C LEU A 41 -2.13 10.52 -9.88
N ARG A 42 -2.45 10.94 -11.11
CA ARG A 42 -3.68 11.69 -11.40
C ARG A 42 -4.93 10.87 -11.11
N ALA A 43 -4.96 9.59 -11.53
CA ALA A 43 -6.07 8.69 -11.27
C ALA A 43 -6.34 8.59 -9.76
N TYR A 44 -5.32 8.25 -8.96
CA TYR A 44 -5.45 8.15 -7.51
C TYR A 44 -5.91 9.45 -6.85
N ARG A 45 -5.38 10.60 -7.26
CA ARG A 45 -5.83 11.91 -6.75
C ARG A 45 -7.31 12.17 -6.99
N ASN A 46 -7.87 11.62 -8.07
CA ASN A 46 -9.29 11.72 -8.41
C ASN A 46 -10.11 10.54 -7.86
N GLY A 47 -9.50 9.60 -7.13
CA GLY A 47 -10.18 8.42 -6.59
C GLY A 47 -10.45 7.34 -7.63
N ILE A 48 -9.63 7.31 -8.68
CA ILE A 48 -9.70 6.36 -9.80
C ILE A 48 -8.53 5.39 -9.66
N PHE A 49 -8.76 4.11 -9.95
CA PHE A 49 -7.70 3.10 -9.98
C PHE A 49 -7.83 2.20 -11.21
N PRO A 50 -6.71 1.70 -11.76
CA PRO A 50 -6.72 0.73 -12.84
C PRO A 50 -7.05 -0.67 -12.31
N TRP A 51 -7.92 -1.39 -13.00
CA TRP A 51 -8.18 -2.80 -12.69
C TRP A 51 -8.71 -3.54 -13.92
N TYR A 52 -7.92 -4.44 -14.48
CA TYR A 52 -8.21 -5.14 -15.72
C TYR A 52 -7.48 -6.49 -15.78
N GLU A 53 -7.90 -7.37 -16.67
CA GLU A 53 -7.28 -8.69 -16.87
C GLU A 53 -6.33 -8.70 -18.08
N GLN A 54 -5.44 -9.69 -18.14
CA GLN A 54 -4.55 -9.88 -19.28
C GLN A 54 -5.37 -9.99 -20.58
N GLY A 55 -5.02 -9.18 -21.59
CA GLY A 55 -5.73 -9.13 -22.87
C GLY A 55 -6.89 -8.13 -22.93
N GLN A 56 -7.29 -7.54 -21.79
CA GLN A 56 -8.20 -6.39 -21.76
C GLN A 56 -7.42 -5.08 -21.95
N PRO A 57 -8.07 -4.03 -22.48
CA PRO A 57 -7.53 -2.68 -22.33
C PRO A 57 -7.45 -2.30 -20.84
N VAL A 58 -6.65 -1.31 -20.49
CA VAL A 58 -6.66 -0.75 -19.14
C VAL A 58 -8.08 -0.24 -18.85
N LEU A 59 -8.68 -0.68 -17.74
CA LEU A 59 -9.98 -0.23 -17.28
C LEU A 59 -9.81 0.58 -16.00
N TRP A 60 -10.52 1.70 -15.91
CA TRP A 60 -10.40 2.66 -14.81
C TRP A 60 -11.70 2.72 -14.01
N TRP A 61 -11.59 2.65 -12.69
CA TRP A 61 -12.73 2.44 -11.79
C TRP A 61 -12.84 3.50 -10.70
N ALA A 62 -14.07 3.93 -10.41
CA ALA A 62 -14.48 4.84 -9.35
C ALA A 62 -15.80 4.36 -8.69
N PRO A 63 -15.80 3.24 -7.93
CA PRO A 63 -16.98 2.65 -7.31
C PRO A 63 -17.67 3.58 -6.29
N ASP A 64 -18.99 3.38 -6.15
CA ASP A 64 -19.83 3.99 -5.13
C ASP A 64 -20.76 2.91 -4.53
N PRO A 65 -20.66 2.58 -3.23
CA PRO A 65 -19.78 3.17 -2.22
C PRO A 65 -18.30 2.76 -2.37
N ARG A 66 -17.42 3.52 -1.73
CA ARG A 66 -15.97 3.25 -1.62
C ARG A 66 -15.63 2.62 -0.27
N ALA A 67 -14.85 1.55 -0.26
CA ALA A 67 -14.33 0.96 0.97
C ALA A 67 -13.08 1.71 1.44
N VAL A 68 -13.09 2.14 2.71
CA VAL A 68 -11.96 2.85 3.33
C VAL A 68 -11.70 2.32 4.73
N LEU A 69 -10.46 2.43 5.19
CA LEU A 69 -10.06 2.12 6.55
C LEU A 69 -9.39 3.35 7.17
N PHE A 70 -9.93 3.81 8.30
CA PHE A 70 -9.33 4.90 9.06
C PHE A 70 -8.30 4.31 10.03
N PRO A 71 -7.02 4.75 10.03
CA PRO A 71 -6.00 4.19 10.92
C PRO A 71 -6.41 4.20 12.40
N HIS A 72 -7.08 5.26 12.87
CA HIS A 72 -7.58 5.36 14.25
C HIS A 72 -8.72 4.37 14.57
N LYS A 73 -9.47 3.89 13.58
CA LYS A 73 -10.54 2.90 13.74
C LYS A 73 -10.07 1.46 13.51
N PHE A 74 -8.77 1.23 13.33
CA PHE A 74 -8.25 -0.09 13.06
C PHE A 74 -8.67 -1.08 14.16
N ARG A 75 -9.26 -2.22 13.78
CA ARG A 75 -9.75 -3.21 14.73
C ARG A 75 -8.63 -4.18 15.13
N LEU A 76 -7.79 -3.75 16.07
CA LEU A 76 -6.71 -4.57 16.62
C LEU A 76 -7.21 -5.56 17.70
N THR A 77 -7.68 -6.73 17.24
CA THR A 77 -8.26 -7.77 18.11
C THR A 77 -7.22 -8.41 19.05
N ARG A 78 -7.70 -9.02 20.14
CA ARG A 78 -6.84 -9.76 21.10
C ARG A 78 -6.03 -10.87 20.42
N SER A 79 -6.63 -11.59 19.47
CA SER A 79 -5.94 -12.65 18.72
C SER A 79 -4.86 -12.07 17.81
N LEU A 80 -5.12 -10.96 17.11
CA LEU A 80 -4.11 -10.31 16.27
C LEU A 80 -2.93 -9.78 17.10
N ARG A 81 -3.19 -9.20 18.29
CA ARG A 81 -2.13 -8.81 19.23
C ARG A 81 -1.25 -9.99 19.64
N LYS A 82 -1.87 -11.16 19.90
CA LYS A 82 -1.12 -12.39 20.19
C LYS A 82 -0.30 -12.83 18.99
N SER A 83 -0.84 -12.76 17.77
CA SER A 83 -0.11 -13.09 16.55
C SER A 83 1.11 -12.17 16.36
N ILE A 84 0.96 -10.85 16.57
CA ILE A 84 2.09 -9.89 16.49
C ILE A 84 3.23 -10.27 17.45
N ARG A 85 2.92 -10.66 18.69
CA ARG A 85 3.95 -10.98 19.69
C ARG A 85 4.61 -12.34 19.49
N ASN A 86 3.84 -13.34 19.08
CA ASN A 86 4.24 -14.74 19.27
C ASN A 86 4.55 -15.49 17.97
N ARG A 87 4.27 -14.92 16.79
CA ARG A 87 4.47 -15.63 15.51
C ARG A 87 5.90 -15.60 14.99
N GLY A 88 6.80 -14.82 15.60
CA GLY A 88 8.17 -14.68 15.10
C GLY A 88 8.25 -13.95 13.76
N TYR A 89 7.30 -13.06 13.48
CA TYR A 89 7.34 -12.24 12.27
C TYR A 89 8.18 -10.99 12.46
N ALA A 90 9.09 -10.75 11.53
CA ALA A 90 9.71 -9.44 11.32
C ALA A 90 8.94 -8.69 10.24
N VAL A 91 8.73 -7.39 10.44
CA VAL A 91 8.05 -6.52 9.46
C VAL A 91 9.03 -5.47 8.98
N THR A 92 9.12 -5.28 7.66
CA THR A 92 9.88 -4.20 7.05
C THR A 92 8.99 -3.39 6.11
N PHE A 93 9.42 -2.18 5.79
CA PHE A 93 8.84 -1.36 4.74
C PHE A 93 9.90 -1.12 3.65
N ASP A 94 9.45 -1.02 2.40
CA ASP A 94 10.25 -0.69 1.22
C ASP A 94 11.54 -1.54 1.05
N ARG A 95 11.60 -2.74 1.63
CA ARG A 95 12.79 -3.61 1.54
C ARG A 95 12.79 -4.45 0.27
N ALA A 96 11.61 -4.91 -0.15
CA ALA A 96 11.46 -5.88 -1.22
C ALA A 96 10.19 -5.62 -2.06
N PHE A 97 10.03 -4.39 -2.53
CA PHE A 97 8.81 -3.96 -3.23
C PHE A 97 8.43 -4.86 -4.41
N SER A 98 9.38 -5.17 -5.30
CA SER A 98 9.13 -6.04 -6.46
C SER A 98 8.74 -7.46 -6.06
N GLU A 99 9.32 -8.01 -4.98
CA GLU A 99 8.94 -9.33 -4.45
C GLU A 99 7.52 -9.30 -3.88
N VAL A 100 7.11 -8.21 -3.24
CA VAL A 100 5.75 -8.05 -2.74
C VAL A 100 4.74 -7.97 -3.88
N VAL A 101 5.01 -7.17 -4.91
CA VAL A 101 4.12 -7.07 -6.08
C VAL A 101 4.02 -8.43 -6.79
N ALA A 102 5.14 -9.15 -6.95
CA ALA A 102 5.14 -10.50 -7.49
C ALA A 102 4.38 -11.51 -6.61
N GLY A 103 4.52 -11.42 -5.29
CA GLY A 103 3.76 -12.24 -4.33
C GLY A 103 2.26 -11.98 -4.39
N CYS A 104 1.86 -10.74 -4.61
CA CYS A 104 0.47 -10.35 -4.90
C CYS A 104 -0.01 -10.85 -6.27
N ALA A 105 0.90 -11.07 -7.23
CA ALA A 105 0.59 -11.54 -8.56
C ALA A 105 0.45 -13.07 -8.65
N ALA A 106 0.97 -13.80 -7.67
CA ALA A 106 0.96 -15.26 -7.66
C ALA A 106 -0.48 -15.83 -7.64
N PRO A 107 -0.74 -16.96 -8.33
CA PRO A 107 -2.07 -17.59 -8.35
C PRO A 107 -2.57 -17.85 -6.92
N ARG A 108 -3.80 -17.44 -6.64
CA ARG A 108 -4.43 -17.75 -5.36
C ARG A 108 -4.74 -19.25 -5.32
N ARG A 109 -4.58 -19.89 -4.15
CA ARG A 109 -4.86 -21.34 -3.90
C ARG A 109 -6.23 -21.84 -4.41
N GLN A 110 -7.17 -20.94 -4.66
CA GLN A 110 -8.56 -21.22 -5.07
C GLN A 110 -8.84 -20.89 -6.56
N GLY A 111 -7.82 -20.66 -7.40
CA GLY A 111 -7.99 -20.64 -8.85
C GLY A 111 -8.68 -19.38 -9.39
N ALA A 112 -7.87 -18.35 -9.61
CA ALA A 112 -7.95 -17.40 -10.71
C ALA A 112 -6.60 -16.69 -10.74
N GLY A 113 -6.08 -16.43 -11.95
CA GLY A 113 -4.91 -15.56 -12.12
C GLY A 113 -5.19 -14.21 -11.46
N THR A 114 -4.13 -13.51 -11.05
CA THR A 114 -4.27 -12.17 -10.51
C THR A 114 -4.38 -11.18 -11.68
N TRP A 115 -5.01 -10.03 -11.44
CA TRP A 115 -5.08 -8.91 -12.39
C TRP A 115 -3.74 -8.17 -12.52
N ILE A 116 -2.69 -8.61 -11.82
CA ILE A 116 -1.38 -7.96 -11.83
C ILE A 116 -0.59 -8.50 -13.02
N THR A 117 -0.71 -7.78 -14.14
CA THR A 117 0.06 -8.02 -15.36
C THR A 117 1.50 -7.53 -15.22
N ASP A 118 2.39 -7.94 -16.13
CA ASP A 118 3.77 -7.41 -16.18
C ASP A 118 3.81 -5.88 -16.35
N ALA A 119 2.82 -5.32 -17.06
CA ALA A 119 2.68 -3.88 -17.24
C ALA A 119 2.36 -3.18 -15.92
N MET A 120 1.46 -3.76 -15.11
CA MET A 120 1.19 -3.28 -13.76
C MET A 120 2.45 -3.38 -12.90
N LEU A 121 3.11 -4.54 -12.85
CA LEU A 121 4.34 -4.71 -12.07
C LEU A 121 5.39 -3.63 -12.41
N SER A 122 5.64 -3.40 -13.69
CA SER A 122 6.55 -2.34 -14.16
C SER A 122 6.10 -0.95 -13.69
N ALA A 123 4.82 -0.61 -13.87
CA ALA A 123 4.28 0.70 -13.50
C ALA A 123 4.40 1.00 -12.00
N TYR A 124 4.06 0.04 -11.12
CA TYR A 124 4.21 0.25 -9.68
C TYR A 124 5.66 0.23 -9.21
N CYS A 125 6.55 -0.53 -9.85
CA CYS A 125 7.98 -0.44 -9.58
C CYS A 125 8.54 0.94 -9.95
N GLN A 126 8.06 1.55 -11.05
CA GLN A 126 8.41 2.92 -11.41
C GLN A 126 7.87 3.94 -10.39
N LEU A 127 6.64 3.76 -9.89
CA LEU A 127 6.10 4.58 -8.81
C LEU A 127 6.91 4.44 -7.51
N HIS A 128 7.36 3.23 -7.18
CA HIS A 128 8.20 2.98 -6.02
C HIS A 128 9.57 3.65 -6.16
N ALA A 129 10.21 3.54 -7.32
CA ALA A 129 11.48 4.22 -7.62
C ALA A 129 11.37 5.75 -7.53
N ARG A 130 10.17 6.31 -7.78
CA ARG A 130 9.85 7.74 -7.61
C ARG A 130 9.43 8.11 -6.18
N GLY A 131 9.41 7.16 -5.26
CA GLY A 131 9.04 7.37 -3.86
C GLY A 131 7.54 7.55 -3.61
N ALA A 132 6.69 7.13 -4.54
CA ALA A 132 5.24 7.25 -4.44
C ALA A 132 4.52 5.94 -4.09
N ALA A 133 5.10 4.79 -4.43
CA ALA A 133 4.58 3.48 -4.03
C ALA A 133 5.45 2.85 -2.94
N HIS A 134 4.79 2.19 -1.98
CA HIS A 134 5.45 1.61 -0.81
C HIS A 134 4.97 0.20 -0.56
N SER A 135 5.86 -0.62 -0.01
CA SER A 135 5.58 -2.01 0.36
C SER A 135 5.71 -2.23 1.85
N VAL A 136 4.97 -3.22 2.34
CA VAL A 136 5.15 -3.81 3.67
C VAL A 136 5.45 -5.28 3.45
N GLU A 137 6.57 -5.73 4.01
CA GLU A 137 7.00 -7.11 3.95
C GLU A 137 6.85 -7.78 5.31
N ILE A 138 6.40 -9.04 5.32
CA ILE A 138 6.27 -9.85 6.52
C ILE A 138 7.15 -11.08 6.35
N TRP A 139 8.18 -11.15 7.17
CA TRP A 139 9.21 -12.18 7.14
C TRP A 139 9.04 -13.15 8.29
N ASP A 140 9.05 -14.43 8.00
CA ASP A 140 9.19 -15.48 9.00
C ASP A 140 10.67 -15.62 9.39
N THR A 141 10.95 -15.45 10.68
CA THR A 141 12.31 -15.54 11.26
C THR A 141 12.54 -16.86 12.00
N GLN A 142 11.52 -17.71 12.11
CA GLN A 142 11.56 -18.97 12.85
C GLN A 142 11.61 -20.22 11.96
N GLY A 143 11.54 -20.04 10.64
CA GLY A 143 11.65 -21.14 9.68
C GLY A 143 12.99 -21.88 9.78
N GLU A 144 13.02 -23.11 9.25
CA GLU A 144 14.22 -23.97 9.20
C GLU A 144 15.35 -23.40 8.33
N ALA A 145 15.05 -22.40 7.50
CA ALA A 145 16.02 -21.72 6.67
C ALA A 145 16.97 -20.86 7.52
N ARG A 146 18.25 -20.82 7.13
CA ARG A 146 19.26 -19.91 7.75
C ARG A 146 18.97 -18.42 7.51
N ALA A 147 17.99 -18.09 6.67
CA ALA A 147 17.63 -16.73 6.28
C ALA A 147 16.12 -16.52 6.46
N GLU A 148 15.73 -15.26 6.70
CA GLU A 148 14.33 -14.84 6.78
C GLU A 148 13.58 -15.16 5.49
N THR A 149 12.32 -15.61 5.60
CA THR A 149 11.49 -15.97 4.44
C THR A 149 10.29 -15.03 4.31
N LEU A 150 10.05 -14.46 3.13
CA LEU A 150 8.86 -13.62 2.87
C LEU A 150 7.59 -14.49 2.89
N VAL A 151 6.70 -14.25 3.85
CA VAL A 151 5.47 -15.05 4.04
C VAL A 151 4.19 -14.24 3.90
N GLY A 152 4.30 -12.94 3.64
CA GLY A 152 3.18 -12.05 3.38
C GLY A 152 3.68 -10.68 2.99
N GLY A 153 2.79 -9.89 2.39
CA GLY A 153 3.10 -8.54 2.01
C GLY A 153 1.90 -7.81 1.46
N LEU A 154 2.02 -6.50 1.38
CA LEU A 154 1.07 -5.62 0.71
C LEU A 154 1.82 -4.43 0.14
N TYR A 155 1.26 -3.82 -0.90
CA TYR A 155 1.79 -2.59 -1.46
C TYR A 155 0.67 -1.59 -1.73
N GLY A 156 1.06 -0.33 -1.87
CA GLY A 156 0.12 0.73 -2.17
C GLY A 156 0.82 2.01 -2.61
N VAL A 157 0.01 3.00 -3.00
CA VAL A 157 0.48 4.33 -3.40
C VAL A 157 0.20 5.32 -2.29
N ALA A 158 1.17 6.15 -1.92
CA ALA A 158 1.01 7.20 -0.92
C ALA A 158 0.96 8.57 -1.60
N ILE A 159 -0.12 9.32 -1.38
CA ILE A 159 -0.26 10.69 -1.88
C ILE A 159 -0.77 11.56 -0.74
N GLY A 160 0.08 12.48 -0.28
CA GLY A 160 -0.20 13.30 0.88
C GLY A 160 -0.56 12.45 2.11
N GLY A 161 -1.70 12.73 2.73
CA GLY A 161 -2.23 11.99 3.88
C GLY A 161 -3.13 10.79 3.52
N VAL A 162 -3.02 10.24 2.30
CA VAL A 162 -3.81 9.09 1.83
C VAL A 162 -2.89 7.97 1.38
N PHE A 163 -3.18 6.74 1.83
CA PHE A 163 -2.56 5.53 1.32
C PHE A 163 -3.58 4.72 0.53
N PHE A 164 -3.32 4.48 -0.75
CA PHE A 164 -4.15 3.67 -1.64
C PHE A 164 -3.60 2.25 -1.63
N GLY A 165 -4.24 1.34 -0.88
CA GLY A 165 -3.78 -0.04 -0.78
C GLY A 165 -4.14 -0.81 -2.04
N GLU A 166 -3.18 -1.39 -2.74
CA GLU A 166 -3.43 -2.02 -4.05
C GLU A 166 -3.77 -3.49 -3.93
N SER A 167 -2.87 -4.24 -3.30
CA SER A 167 -3.06 -5.67 -3.11
C SER A 167 -2.24 -6.16 -1.92
N MET A 168 -2.57 -7.37 -1.50
CA MET A 168 -1.88 -8.07 -0.42
C MET A 168 -1.88 -9.57 -0.69
N PHE A 169 -0.90 -10.26 -0.11
CA PHE A 169 -0.85 -11.72 -0.06
C PHE A 169 -0.49 -12.20 1.34
N SER A 170 -0.84 -13.45 1.64
CA SER A 170 -0.60 -14.09 2.92
C SER A 170 -0.37 -15.59 2.69
N TRP A 171 0.86 -16.04 2.88
CA TRP A 171 1.23 -17.46 2.79
C TRP A 171 1.35 -18.10 4.18
N ALA A 172 1.49 -17.31 5.23
CA ALA A 172 1.39 -17.75 6.62
C ALA A 172 0.18 -17.16 7.36
N THR A 173 -0.19 -17.79 8.48
CA THR A 173 -1.34 -17.40 9.30
C THR A 173 -1.19 -15.97 9.83
N ASP A 174 -2.20 -15.14 9.60
CA ASP A 174 -2.24 -13.73 10.02
C ASP A 174 -1.16 -12.80 9.44
N ALA A 175 -0.26 -13.26 8.56
CA ALA A 175 0.83 -12.43 8.02
C ALA A 175 0.31 -11.10 7.40
N SER A 176 -0.70 -11.17 6.53
CA SER A 176 -1.36 -9.98 5.97
C SER A 176 -2.00 -9.07 7.03
N LYS A 177 -2.64 -9.62 8.06
CA LYS A 177 -3.25 -8.83 9.15
C LYS A 177 -2.19 -8.15 10.00
N VAL A 178 -1.06 -8.82 10.25
CA VAL A 178 0.09 -8.26 10.95
C VAL A 178 0.67 -7.10 10.15
N GLY A 179 0.88 -7.29 8.84
CA GLY A 179 1.30 -6.23 7.92
C GLY A 179 0.37 -5.01 7.97
N MET A 180 -0.93 -5.22 7.87
CA MET A 180 -1.93 -4.16 7.96
C MET A 180 -1.92 -3.44 9.32
N ALA A 181 -1.67 -4.14 10.43
CA ALA A 181 -1.57 -3.52 11.75
C ALA A 181 -0.34 -2.62 11.86
N TYR A 182 0.82 -3.08 11.36
CA TYR A 182 2.03 -2.26 11.30
C TYR A 182 1.84 -1.05 10.40
N LEU A 183 1.29 -1.24 9.19
CA LEU A 183 0.97 -0.14 8.29
C LEU A 183 0.06 0.88 8.97
N ALA A 184 -1.10 0.45 9.48
CA ALA A 184 -2.07 1.36 10.09
C ALA A 184 -1.49 2.12 11.28
N ARG A 185 -0.67 1.47 12.12
CA ARG A 185 0.02 2.14 13.23
C ARG A 185 0.96 3.25 12.73
N HIS A 186 1.79 2.94 11.74
CA HIS A 186 2.75 3.91 11.20
C HIS A 186 2.02 5.04 10.46
N LEU A 187 1.03 4.72 9.64
CA LEU A 187 0.20 5.72 8.97
C LEU A 187 -0.49 6.66 9.97
N GLN A 188 -1.05 6.14 11.06
CA GLN A 188 -1.63 6.97 12.12
C GLN A 188 -0.58 7.92 12.71
N LEU A 189 0.59 7.38 13.07
CA LEU A 189 1.72 8.14 13.63
C LEU A 189 2.24 9.23 12.68
N TRP A 190 2.16 8.97 11.38
CA TRP A 190 2.59 9.88 10.33
C TRP A 190 1.49 10.85 9.86
N GLY A 191 0.32 10.85 10.50
CA GLY A 191 -0.77 11.77 10.19
C GLY A 191 -1.55 11.44 8.91
N TYR A 192 -1.49 10.19 8.43
CA TYR A 192 -2.33 9.75 7.31
C TYR A 192 -3.78 9.63 7.79
N ALA A 193 -4.69 10.24 7.03
CA ALA A 193 -6.09 10.31 7.39
C ALA A 193 -6.87 9.05 7.00
N LEU A 194 -6.47 8.37 5.92
CA LEU A 194 -7.20 7.21 5.41
C LEU A 194 -6.33 6.24 4.61
N ILE A 195 -6.72 4.98 4.68
CA ILE A 195 -6.33 3.90 3.76
C ILE A 195 -7.51 3.66 2.81
N ASP A 196 -7.32 3.86 1.51
CA ASP A 196 -8.30 3.43 0.50
C ASP A 196 -8.16 1.93 0.26
N CYS A 197 -9.27 1.20 0.39
CA CYS A 197 -9.37 -0.24 0.17
C CYS A 197 -10.16 -0.58 -1.10
N GLN A 198 -10.56 0.44 -1.89
CA GLN A 198 -11.34 0.36 -3.11
C GLN A 198 -12.69 -0.34 -2.94
N LEU A 199 -12.69 -1.67 -2.85
CA LEU A 199 -13.85 -2.53 -2.72
C LEU A 199 -13.86 -3.25 -1.35
N PRO A 200 -15.05 -3.48 -0.78
CA PRO A 200 -15.13 -4.20 0.48
C PRO A 200 -14.72 -5.67 0.31
N SER A 201 -14.08 -6.22 1.33
CA SER A 201 -13.85 -7.66 1.43
C SER A 201 -13.99 -8.12 2.88
N PRO A 202 -14.30 -9.41 3.15
CA PRO A 202 -14.32 -9.92 4.51
C PRO A 202 -13.03 -9.64 5.29
N HIS A 203 -11.89 -9.63 4.60
CA HIS A 203 -10.58 -9.34 5.19
C HIS A 203 -10.50 -7.92 5.74
N VAL A 204 -10.65 -6.89 4.89
CA VAL A 204 -10.53 -5.48 5.34
C VAL A 204 -11.67 -5.07 6.27
N ASN A 205 -12.88 -5.61 6.06
CA ASN A 205 -14.01 -5.38 6.97
C ASN A 205 -13.70 -5.91 8.38
N SER A 206 -13.04 -7.07 8.48
CA SER A 206 -12.61 -7.62 9.77
C SER A 206 -11.56 -6.76 10.50
N LEU A 207 -10.92 -5.84 9.78
CA LEU A 207 -9.93 -4.88 10.30
C LEU A 207 -10.53 -3.49 10.58
N GLY A 208 -11.85 -3.30 10.38
CA GLY A 208 -12.54 -2.04 10.65
C GLY A 208 -12.77 -1.16 9.43
N ALA A 209 -12.70 -1.70 8.21
CA ALA A 209 -13.07 -0.95 7.01
C ALA A 209 -14.56 -0.58 7.02
N GLU A 210 -14.86 0.61 6.50
CA GLU A 210 -16.19 1.19 6.38
C GLU A 210 -16.48 1.53 4.91
N LEU A 211 -17.75 1.47 4.52
CA LEU A 211 -18.20 1.98 3.22
C LEU A 211 -18.60 3.44 3.36
N ILE A 212 -18.07 4.30 2.48
CA ILE A 212 -18.47 5.71 2.38
C ILE A 212 -18.95 6.04 0.97
N PRO A 213 -19.89 6.98 0.79
CA PRO A 213 -20.28 7.43 -0.54
C PRO A 213 -19.08 8.01 -1.29
N ARG A 214 -19.01 7.78 -2.61
CA ARG A 214 -17.94 8.31 -3.48
C ARG A 214 -17.75 9.82 -3.32
N ARG A 215 -18.84 10.58 -3.22
CA ARG A 215 -18.79 12.03 -2.95
C ARG A 215 -18.08 12.38 -1.63
N ARG A 216 -18.24 11.57 -0.58
CA ARG A 216 -17.53 11.75 0.69
C ARG A 216 -16.05 11.39 0.55
N PHE A 217 -15.73 10.36 -0.23
CA PHE A 217 -14.36 9.98 -0.55
C PHE A 217 -13.64 11.08 -1.35
N SER A 218 -14.21 11.59 -2.44
CA SER A 218 -13.60 12.67 -3.25
C SER A 218 -13.30 13.93 -2.44
N ARG A 219 -14.19 14.33 -1.51
CA ARG A 219 -13.91 15.44 -0.58
C ARG A 219 -12.73 15.17 0.34
N LYS A 220 -12.55 13.92 0.79
CA LYS A 220 -11.37 13.54 1.57
C LYS A 220 -10.11 13.60 0.72
N LEU A 221 -10.15 13.12 -0.53
CA LEU A 221 -8.99 13.18 -1.43
C LEU A 221 -8.56 14.61 -1.71
N ALA A 222 -9.49 15.50 -2.07
CA ALA A 222 -9.20 16.91 -2.34
C ALA A 222 -8.46 17.59 -1.16
N ARG A 223 -8.82 17.21 0.07
CA ARG A 223 -8.15 17.68 1.29
C ARG A 223 -6.80 17.01 1.50
N TYR A 224 -6.79 15.69 1.65
CA TYR A 224 -5.64 14.97 2.19
C TYR A 224 -4.55 14.70 1.16
N CYS A 225 -4.87 14.59 -0.14
CA CYS A 225 -3.85 14.43 -1.18
C CYS A 225 -3.01 15.70 -1.42
N SER A 226 -3.48 16.87 -0.95
CA SER A 226 -2.74 18.14 -1.01
C SER A 226 -1.72 18.30 0.12
N MET A 227 -1.80 17.46 1.16
CA MET A 227 -0.86 17.49 2.28
C MET A 227 0.51 16.99 1.85
N ARG A 228 1.54 17.33 2.64
CA ARG A 228 2.87 16.75 2.49
C ARG A 228 2.85 15.30 2.99
N GLY A 229 3.13 14.37 2.08
CA GLY A 229 3.31 12.95 2.42
C GLY A 229 4.65 12.68 3.11
N ASN A 230 4.82 11.45 3.57
CA ASN A 230 6.09 11.02 4.14
C ASN A 230 7.19 10.88 3.08
N PRO A 231 8.43 11.27 3.39
CA PRO A 231 9.53 11.02 2.48
C PRO A 231 9.82 9.51 2.38
N ALA A 232 10.06 9.07 1.15
CA ALA A 232 10.63 7.76 0.85
C ALA A 232 12.15 7.75 1.14
N PRO A 233 12.74 6.56 1.34
CA PRO A 233 12.06 5.28 1.55
C PRO A 233 11.41 5.21 2.93
N TRP A 234 10.40 4.36 3.07
CA TRP A 234 9.77 4.07 4.36
C TRP A 234 10.58 3.06 5.15
N ALA A 235 10.62 3.25 6.48
CA ALA A 235 11.20 2.30 7.40
C ALA A 235 10.24 2.05 8.57
N VAL A 236 10.29 0.82 9.10
CA VAL A 236 9.59 0.48 10.34
C VAL A 236 10.34 1.13 11.50
N ASP A 237 9.61 1.84 12.35
CA ASP A 237 10.14 2.35 13.62
C ASP A 237 10.14 1.22 14.65
N SER A 238 11.32 0.63 14.88
CA SER A 238 11.51 -0.51 15.77
C SER A 238 11.17 -0.22 17.24
N ARG A 239 10.94 1.05 17.62
CA ARG A 239 10.54 1.45 18.97
C ARG A 239 9.04 1.28 19.21
N LEU A 240 8.25 1.10 18.16
CA LEU A 240 6.79 0.98 18.27
C LEU A 240 6.37 -0.45 18.64
N ASP A 241 5.80 -0.62 19.83
CA ASP A 241 5.08 -1.84 20.17
C ASP A 241 3.66 -1.81 19.56
N VAL A 242 3.55 -2.31 18.32
CA VAL A 242 2.27 -2.44 17.61
C VAL A 242 1.29 -3.35 18.38
N SER A 243 1.78 -4.31 19.17
CA SER A 243 0.92 -5.22 19.93
C SER A 243 0.25 -4.57 21.14
N ALA A 244 0.83 -3.47 21.65
CA ALA A 244 0.30 -2.64 22.73
C ALA A 244 -0.50 -1.43 22.22
N TRP A 245 -0.43 -1.11 20.93
CA TRP A 245 -1.15 0.03 20.33
C TRP A 245 -2.65 0.00 20.64
N GLN A 246 -3.23 1.10 21.08
CA GLN A 246 -4.68 1.27 21.19
C GLN A 246 -5.15 2.24 20.11
N PRO A 247 -5.72 1.75 18.99
CA PRO A 247 -6.33 2.59 17.97
C PRO A 247 -7.38 3.49 18.61
N SER A 248 -7.22 4.80 18.41
CA SER A 248 -8.04 5.84 19.01
C SER A 248 -8.02 7.09 18.15
N ASP A 249 -9.00 7.96 18.32
CA ASP A 249 -9.10 9.26 17.64
C ASP A 249 -8.04 10.26 18.15
N THR A 250 -6.95 9.83 18.78
CA THR A 250 -5.89 10.70 19.29
C THR A 250 -4.53 10.35 18.69
N ASP A 251 -3.72 11.38 18.40
CA ASP A 251 -2.33 11.21 17.96
C ASP A 251 -1.42 10.81 19.14
N ILE A 252 -0.10 10.75 18.91
CA ILE A 252 0.87 10.37 19.96
C ILE A 252 0.97 11.37 21.12
N ASP A 253 0.53 12.61 20.91
CA ASP A 253 0.57 13.68 21.90
C ASP A 253 -0.79 13.85 22.60
N GLY A 254 -1.76 12.96 22.30
CA GLY A 254 -3.10 12.98 22.87
C GLY A 254 -4.04 13.99 22.21
N ASN A 255 -3.66 14.62 21.10
CA ASN A 255 -4.54 15.54 20.37
C ASN A 255 -5.54 14.75 19.55
N PHE A 256 -6.79 15.22 19.49
CA PHE A 256 -7.79 14.62 18.63
C PHE A 256 -7.33 14.66 17.16
N VAL A 257 -7.30 13.51 16.49
CA VAL A 257 -7.02 13.34 15.06
C VAL A 257 -8.27 13.74 14.28
N GLY A 258 -8.64 15.01 14.43
CA GLY A 258 -9.57 15.74 13.59
C GLY A 258 -8.84 16.98 13.12
N ASP A 259 -8.67 17.10 11.80
CA ASP A 259 -8.25 18.32 11.11
C ASP A 259 -6.87 18.91 11.49
N GLY A 260 -5.80 18.31 10.97
CA GLY A 260 -4.61 19.09 10.56
C GLY A 260 -3.34 19.01 11.41
N ALA A 261 -3.15 18.00 12.27
CA ALA A 261 -1.87 17.82 12.96
C ALA A 261 -0.73 17.54 11.96
N HIS A 262 0.34 18.34 12.05
CA HIS A 262 1.46 18.40 11.12
C HIS A 262 2.34 17.15 11.15
N ASN A 263 2.77 16.71 9.97
CA ASN A 263 3.65 15.56 9.74
C ASN A 263 5.14 15.88 10.02
N GLU A 264 5.48 16.30 11.25
CA GLU A 264 6.88 16.51 11.65
C GLU A 264 7.55 15.22 12.12
N TYR A 265 6.77 14.29 12.69
CA TYR A 265 7.31 13.04 13.24
C TYR A 265 8.04 12.22 12.16
N ALA A 266 7.39 11.97 11.03
CA ALA A 266 7.95 11.14 9.97
C ALA A 266 9.17 11.81 9.31
N ALA A 267 9.11 13.13 9.09
CA ALA A 267 10.22 13.87 8.49
C ALA A 267 11.51 13.83 9.34
N ARG A 268 11.39 13.84 10.67
CA ARG A 268 12.55 13.74 11.58
C ARG A 268 13.09 12.31 11.65
N HIS A 269 12.21 11.32 11.76
CA HIS A 269 12.62 9.96 12.14
C HIS A 269 12.90 9.03 10.97
N ASN A 270 12.22 9.18 9.83
CA ASN A 270 12.42 8.27 8.69
C ASN A 270 13.81 8.48 8.06
N THR A 271 14.28 9.72 7.96
CA THR A 271 15.63 10.04 7.45
C THR A 271 16.72 9.46 8.34
N GLU A 272 16.57 9.53 9.66
CA GLU A 272 17.52 8.93 10.61
C GLU A 272 17.51 7.40 10.59
N LEU A 273 16.32 6.78 10.50
CA LEU A 273 16.17 5.33 10.40
C LEU A 273 16.80 4.79 9.10
N CYS A 274 16.58 5.49 7.98
CA CYS A 274 17.18 5.15 6.69
C CYS A 274 18.72 5.26 6.71
N ALA A 275 19.26 6.30 7.34
CA ALA A 275 20.71 6.50 7.48
C ALA A 275 21.38 5.41 8.34
N ARG A 276 20.67 4.90 9.37
CA ARG A 276 21.16 3.80 10.22
C ARG A 276 21.12 2.45 9.50
N GLY A 277 20.06 2.15 8.75
CA GLY A 277 19.92 0.91 7.99
C GLY A 277 20.93 0.75 6.84
N SER A 278 21.34 1.86 6.22
CA SER A 278 22.34 1.86 5.14
C SER A 278 23.78 1.66 5.64
N ASN A 279 24.10 2.03 6.88
CA ASN A 279 25.40 1.74 7.50
C ASN A 279 25.59 0.26 7.88
N GLN A 280 24.51 -0.46 8.16
CA GLN A 280 24.57 -1.90 8.48
C GLN A 280 24.84 -2.76 7.23
N LYS A 281 24.43 -2.30 6.04
CA LYS A 281 24.74 -2.94 4.74
C LYS A 281 26.21 -2.83 4.32
N ARG A 282 26.98 -1.86 4.82
CA ARG A 282 28.41 -1.71 4.44
C ARG A 282 29.37 -2.65 5.16
N ARG A 283 28.93 -3.39 6.19
CA ARG A 283 29.78 -4.32 6.96
C ARG A 283 29.74 -5.78 6.48
N GLY A 284 29.02 -6.09 5.39
CA GLY A 284 28.77 -7.46 4.93
C GLY A 284 29.39 -7.85 3.59
N ASN A 285 30.40 -7.14 3.09
CA ASN A 285 31.03 -7.49 1.81
C ASN A 285 32.56 -7.61 1.96
N THR A 286 33.01 -8.70 2.55
CA THR A 286 34.41 -9.17 2.43
C THR A 286 34.52 -10.10 1.23
N ASN A 287 35.31 -9.66 0.25
CA ASN A 287 35.81 -10.32 -0.95
C ASN A 287 35.66 -11.85 -0.99
N ILE A 288 34.94 -12.35 -1.99
CA ILE A 288 35.17 -13.68 -2.55
C ILE A 288 35.87 -13.47 -3.89
N ASP A 289 37.16 -13.79 -3.88
CA ASP A 289 38.07 -13.77 -5.01
C ASP A 289 37.74 -14.95 -5.93
N VAL A 290 37.25 -14.67 -7.15
CA VAL A 290 36.95 -15.71 -8.15
C VAL A 290 38.20 -15.95 -8.98
N GLN A 291 38.95 -17.00 -8.63
CA GLN A 291 39.98 -17.52 -9.52
C GLN A 291 39.35 -18.21 -10.73
N ARG A 292 39.64 -17.64 -11.91
CA ARG A 292 39.49 -18.25 -13.23
C ARG A 292 40.34 -19.53 -13.32
N LYS A 293 39.77 -20.64 -13.79
CA LYS A 293 40.49 -21.61 -14.60
C LYS A 293 39.66 -22.08 -15.79
N THR A 294 40.36 -22.09 -16.91
CA THR A 294 39.96 -22.38 -18.28
C THR A 294 40.09 -23.88 -18.57
N LEU A 295 39.29 -24.35 -19.54
CA LEU A 295 39.14 -25.71 -20.10
C LEU A 295 38.28 -26.67 -19.28
#